data_AF-A0A2V7CUN9-F1
#
_entry.id   AF-A0A2V7CUN9-F1
#
_cell.length_a   1.000
_cell.length_b   1.000
_cell.length_c   1.000
_cell.angle_alpha   90.00
_cell.angle_beta   90.00
_cell.angle_gamma   90.00
#
_symmetry.space_group_name_H-M   'P 1'
#
loop_
_entity.id
_entity.type
_entity.pdbx_description
1 polymer ?
#
loop_
_entity_poly.entity_id
_entity_poly.type
_entity_poly.pdbx_seq_one_letter_code
_entity_poly.pdbx_strand_id
1 'polypeptide(L)'
;MARGDVERDRARPAEAVRRARELGATDLGMNHRLIDADVVAAARAAGIRISAWTVNEGADIRRMVDLGVDVVMSDRPDRAKRLAGR
;
A
#
# COMPACT_ATOMS: atom_id res chain seq x y z
N MET A 1 -9.20 22.29 0.15
CA MET A 1 -7.88 21.77 -0.24
C MET A 1 -8.02 20.27 -0.46
N ALA A 2 -7.99 19.79 -1.70
CA ALA A 2 -7.97 18.35 -1.96
C ALA A 2 -6.64 17.81 -1.43
N ARG A 3 -6.68 16.78 -0.57
CA ARG A 3 -5.47 16.15 -0.04
C ARG A 3 -4.65 15.65 -1.24
N GLY A 4 -3.43 16.19 -1.35
CA GLY A 4 -2.59 16.23 -2.54
C GLY A 4 -2.59 14.98 -3.42
N ASP A 5 -2.67 15.22 -4.71
CA ASP A 5 -2.30 14.24 -5.73
C ASP A 5 -0.84 13.86 -5.52
N VAL A 6 -0.62 12.62 -5.10
CA VAL A 6 0.73 12.06 -5.04
C VAL A 6 1.13 11.73 -6.48
N GLU A 7 1.85 12.64 -7.13
CA GLU A 7 2.38 12.41 -8.47
C GLU A 7 3.38 11.25 -8.46
N ARG A 8 3.04 10.19 -9.18
CA ARG A 8 3.91 9.03 -9.39
C ARG A 8 5.22 9.40 -10.09
N ASP A 9 5.21 10.46 -10.91
CA ASP A 9 6.29 10.80 -11.84
C ASP A 9 7.61 11.21 -11.14
N ARG A 10 7.56 11.59 -9.86
CA ARG A 10 8.76 11.87 -9.04
C ARG A 10 9.08 10.81 -7.99
N ALA A 11 8.16 9.89 -7.73
CA ALA A 11 8.36 8.85 -6.74
C ALA A 11 9.00 7.63 -7.41
N ARG A 12 9.98 7.01 -6.76
CA ARG A 12 10.39 5.63 -7.04
C ARG A 12 9.87 4.78 -5.89
N PRO A 13 8.59 4.36 -5.90
CA PRO A 13 7.98 3.80 -4.69
C PRO A 13 8.68 2.52 -4.20
N ALA A 14 9.25 1.72 -5.11
CA ALA A 14 10.07 0.56 -4.77
C ALA A 14 11.38 0.93 -4.03
N GLU A 15 11.91 2.15 -4.20
CA GLU A 15 13.08 2.62 -3.45
C GLU A 15 12.76 2.84 -1.97
N ALA A 16 11.51 3.21 -1.64
CA ALA A 16 11.06 3.31 -0.26
C ALA A 16 11.12 1.96 0.46
N VAL A 17 10.88 0.85 -0.26
CA VAL A 17 11.03 -0.51 0.29
C VAL A 17 12.49 -0.79 0.67
N ARG A 18 13.42 -0.50 -0.25
CA ARG A 18 14.85 -0.67 0.02
C ARG A 18 15.26 0.12 1.26
N ARG A 19 14.82 1.38 1.34
CA ARG A 19 15.13 2.26 2.46
C ARG A 19 14.53 1.75 3.78
N ALA A 20 13.30 1.24 3.76
CA ALA A 20 12.67 0.65 4.94
C ALA A 20 13.50 -0.53 5.49
N ARG A 21 13.98 -1.41 4.60
CA ARG A 21 14.85 -2.53 4.97
C ARG A 21 16.19 -2.07 5.57
N GLU A 22 16.84 -1.07 4.97
CA GLU A 22 18.10 -0.49 5.49
C GLU A 22 17.95 0.07 6.91
N LEU A 23 16.76 0.59 7.23
CA LEU A 23 16.43 1.13 8.55
C LEU A 23 16.00 0.03 9.55
N GLY A 24 15.98 -1.24 9.14
CA GLY A 24 15.52 -2.36 9.98
C GLY A 24 14.01 -2.36 10.23
N ALA A 25 13.23 -1.65 9.42
CA ALA A 25 11.77 -1.71 9.51
C ALA A 25 11.26 -3.09 9.09
N THR A 26 10.10 -3.50 9.63
CA THR A 26 9.38 -4.72 9.21
C THR A 26 8.17 -4.41 8.35
N ASP A 27 7.76 -3.14 8.33
CA ASP A 27 6.50 -2.66 7.79
C ASP A 27 6.68 -1.29 7.13
N LEU A 28 6.04 -1.12 5.96
CA LEU A 28 6.00 0.15 5.24
C LEU A 28 4.55 0.56 4.97
N GLY A 29 4.14 1.66 5.61
CA GLY A 29 2.87 2.33 5.34
C GLY A 29 2.98 3.25 4.13
N MET A 30 2.21 3.01 3.06
CA MET A 30 2.26 3.79 1.83
C MET A 30 0.87 4.25 1.39
N ASN A 31 0.81 5.44 0.77
CA ASN A 31 -0.41 5.88 0.10
C ASN A 31 -0.79 4.86 -0.99
N HIS A 32 -2.02 4.36 -0.96
CA HIS A 32 -2.46 3.29 -1.86
C HIS A 32 -2.28 3.61 -3.35
N ARG A 33 -2.27 4.89 -3.73
CA ARG A 33 -2.07 5.32 -5.12
C ARG A 33 -0.65 5.11 -5.61
N LEU A 34 0.33 4.96 -4.73
CA LEU A 34 1.73 4.64 -5.08
C LEU A 34 2.02 3.14 -5.13
N ILE A 35 1.10 2.31 -4.63
CA ILE A 35 1.29 0.85 -4.60
C ILE A 35 0.89 0.25 -5.94
N ASP A 36 1.80 -0.52 -6.52
CA ASP A 36 1.63 -1.34 -7.71
C ASP A 36 2.38 -2.68 -7.52
N ALA A 37 2.41 -3.50 -8.58
CA ALA A 37 3.02 -4.82 -8.54
C ALA A 37 4.53 -4.76 -8.23
N ASP A 38 5.24 -3.73 -8.70
CA ASP A 38 6.69 -3.60 -8.49
C ASP A 38 6.99 -3.29 -7.02
N VAL A 39 6.18 -2.44 -6.38
CA VAL A 39 6.28 -2.18 -4.93
C VAL A 39 6.07 -3.46 -4.12
N VAL A 40 5.02 -4.22 -4.43
CA VAL A 40 4.72 -5.45 -3.69
C VAL A 40 5.79 -6.51 -3.92
N ALA A 41 6.29 -6.66 -5.15
CA ALA A 41 7.37 -7.58 -5.46
C ALA A 41 8.67 -7.22 -4.71
N ALA A 42 9.04 -5.92 -4.69
CA ALA A 42 10.18 -5.45 -3.93
C ALA A 42 10.01 -5.70 -2.42
N ALA A 43 8.82 -5.46 -1.88
CA ALA A 43 8.52 -5.65 -0.46
C ALA A 43 8.62 -7.12 -0.05
N ARG A 44 8.04 -8.02 -0.87
CA ARG A 44 8.14 -9.46 -0.68
C ARG A 44 9.59 -9.94 -0.71
N ALA A 45 10.40 -9.46 -1.66
CA ALA A 45 11.81 -9.80 -1.76
C ALA A 45 12.65 -9.26 -0.58
N ALA A 46 12.21 -8.16 0.02
CA ALA A 46 12.86 -7.53 1.18
C ALA A 46 12.38 -8.08 2.53
N GLY A 47 11.34 -8.92 2.57
CA GLY A 47 10.71 -9.37 3.82
C GLY A 47 9.96 -8.26 4.57
N ILE A 48 9.51 -7.22 3.84
CA ILE A 48 8.79 -6.07 4.38
C ILE A 48 7.30 -6.23 4.10
N ARG A 49 6.46 -5.99 5.12
CA ARG A 49 5.00 -5.92 4.95
C ARG A 49 4.57 -4.56 4.39
N ILE A 50 3.56 -4.53 3.52
CA ILE A 50 2.97 -3.32 2.96
C ILE A 50 1.61 -3.03 3.58
N SER A 51 1.47 -1.82 4.12
CA SER A 51 0.21 -1.28 4.64
C SER A 51 -0.28 -0.12 3.77
N ALA A 52 -1.45 -0.24 3.17
CA ALA A 52 -2.04 0.77 2.31
C ALA A 52 -2.95 1.73 3.09
N TRP A 53 -2.72 3.04 3.00
CA TRP A 53 -3.55 4.07 3.63
C TRP A 53 -3.97 5.18 2.65
N THR A 54 -5.04 5.95 2.90
CA THR A 54 -6.29 5.49 3.52
C THR A 54 -7.22 5.08 2.37
N VAL A 55 -7.69 3.84 2.36
CA VAL A 55 -8.38 3.23 1.22
C VAL A 55 -9.88 3.13 1.52
N ASN A 56 -10.65 4.10 1.01
CA ASN A 56 -12.08 4.18 1.30
C ASN A 56 -12.96 3.66 0.16
N GLU A 57 -12.44 3.68 -1.08
CA GLU A 57 -13.20 3.30 -2.27
C GLU A 57 -13.16 1.80 -2.54
N GLY A 58 -14.31 1.23 -2.91
CA GLY A 58 -14.44 -0.22 -3.10
C GLY A 58 -13.62 -0.78 -4.25
N ALA A 59 -13.33 0.02 -5.28
CA ALA A 59 -12.44 -0.36 -6.37
C ALA A 59 -10.98 -0.40 -5.89
N ASP A 60 -10.55 0.62 -5.14
CA ASP A 60 -9.19 0.68 -4.60
C ASP A 60 -8.94 -0.41 -3.54
N ILE A 61 -9.93 -0.72 -2.69
CA ILE A 61 -9.84 -1.82 -1.72
C ILE A 61 -9.58 -3.14 -2.46
N ARG A 62 -10.36 -3.45 -3.50
CA ARG A 62 -10.15 -4.67 -4.30
C ARG A 62 -8.78 -4.66 -4.96
N ARG A 63 -8.38 -3.53 -5.57
CA ARG A 63 -7.05 -3.38 -6.17
C ARG A 63 -5.93 -3.68 -5.17
N MET A 64 -6.04 -3.20 -3.93
CA MET A 64 -5.05 -3.48 -2.89
C MET A 64 -5.02 -4.95 -2.47
N VAL A 65 -6.19 -5.57 -2.35
CA VAL A 65 -6.32 -7.01 -2.04
C VAL A 65 -5.72 -7.86 -3.16
N ASP A 66 -6.04 -7.55 -4.42
CA ASP A 66 -5.54 -8.25 -5.61
C ASP A 66 -4.03 -8.10 -5.79
N LEU A 67 -3.48 -6.92 -5.46
CA LEU A 67 -2.03 -6.70 -5.41
C LEU A 67 -1.36 -7.47 -4.27
N GLY A 68 -2.10 -7.98 -3.29
CA GLY A 68 -1.57 -8.77 -2.19
C GLY A 68 -0.95 -7.94 -1.07
N VAL A 69 -1.44 -6.72 -0.81
CA VAL A 69 -0.97 -5.96 0.37
C VAL A 69 -1.35 -6.66 1.68
N ASP A 70 -0.52 -6.49 2.70
CA ASP A 70 -0.74 -7.13 4.00
C ASP A 70 -1.87 -6.45 4.78
N VAL A 71 -1.94 -5.12 4.73
CA VAL A 71 -2.93 -4.33 5.50
C VAL A 71 -3.60 -3.29 4.61
N VAL A 72 -4.93 -3.20 4.72
CA VAL A 72 -5.74 -2.10 4.17
C VAL A 72 -6.24 -1.25 5.32
N MET A 73 -5.81 0.00 5.39
CA MET A 73 -6.22 0.99 6.38
C MET A 73 -7.35 1.83 5.80
N SER A 74 -8.52 1.85 6.45
CA SER A 74 -9.75 2.44 5.90
C SER A 74 -10.57 3.14 6.97
N ASP A 75 -11.18 4.28 6.63
CA ASP A 75 -12.22 4.92 7.44
C ASP A 75 -13.58 4.21 7.27
N ARG A 76 -13.67 3.24 6.35
CA ARG A 76 -14.82 2.36 6.12
C ARG A 76 -14.45 0.90 6.43
N PRO A 77 -14.12 0.56 7.69
CA PRO A 77 -13.67 -0.78 8.07
C PRO A 77 -14.71 -1.87 7.76
N ASP A 78 -16.01 -1.53 7.79
CA ASP A 78 -17.11 -2.41 7.39
C ASP A 78 -17.02 -2.82 5.91
N ARG A 79 -16.70 -1.87 5.04
CA ARG A 79 -16.52 -2.07 3.60
C ARG A 79 -15.23 -2.83 3.32
N ALA A 80 -14.13 -2.43 3.97
CA ALA A 80 -12.85 -3.09 3.83
C ALA A 80 -12.93 -4.56 4.22
N LYS A 81 -13.55 -4.88 5.38
CA LYS A 81 -13.74 -6.26 5.84
C LYS A 81 -14.55 -7.10 4.84
N ARG A 82 -15.66 -6.56 4.32
CA ARG A 82 -16.51 -7.27 3.36
C ARG A 82 -15.79 -7.57 2.04
N LEU A 83 -14.92 -6.66 1.58
CA LEU A 83 -14.24 -6.78 0.29
C LEU A 83 -12.91 -7.54 0.36
N ALA A 84 -12.27 -7.61 1.54
CA ALA A 84 -11.00 -8.33 1.72
C ALA A 84 -11.16 -9.86 1.73
N GLY A 85 -12.34 -10.38 2.06
CA GLY A 85 -12.68 -11.80 1.93
C GLY A 85 -11.82 -12.77 2.76
N ARG A 86 -11.13 -12.27 3.77
CA ARG A 86 -10.26 -13.01 4.71
C ARG A 86 -10.42 -12.43 6.11
#